data_AF-A0A455U3P4-F1
#
_entry.id   AF-A0A455U3P4-F1
#
_cell.length_a   1.000
_cell.length_b   1.000
_cell.length_c   1.000
_cell.angle_alpha   90.00
_cell.angle_beta   90.00
_cell.angle_gamma   90.00
#
_symmetry.space_group_name_H-M   'P 1'
#
loop_
_entity.id
_entity.type
_entity.pdbx_description
1 polymer ?
#
loop_
_entity_poly.entity_id
_entity_poly.type
_entity_poly.pdbx_seq_one_letter_code
_entity_poly.pdbx_strand_id
1 'polypeptide(L)'
;MDMSNTYLEWAKDNFALNKLDTRLHRVVRDDCFRWLETANAEFDLIFMDPPTFSNSKKMRDTLDVQRDHPRLVELAMARLAPGGTLVFSNNQRRFKLDEALSELRGRGHYRAQLRP
;
A
#
# COMPACT_ATOMS: atom_id res chain seq x y z
N MET A 1 0.38 -0.66 -7.72
CA MET A 1 -0.46 -1.87 -7.83
C MET A 1 -1.88 -1.45 -7.51
N ASP A 2 -2.86 -1.92 -8.27
CA ASP A 2 -4.28 -1.56 -8.10
C ASP A 2 -5.18 -2.64 -8.72
N MET A 3 -6.45 -2.72 -8.32
CA MET A 3 -7.45 -3.63 -8.89
C MET A 3 -8.18 -3.06 -10.12
N SER A 4 -8.19 -1.72 -10.25
CA SER A 4 -8.86 -0.95 -11.29
C SER A 4 -8.02 -0.89 -12.56
N ASN A 5 -8.54 -1.48 -13.65
CA ASN A 5 -7.92 -1.33 -14.97
C ASN A 5 -7.75 0.14 -15.36
N THR A 6 -8.76 0.97 -15.08
CA THR A 6 -8.74 2.40 -15.42
C THR A 6 -7.55 3.12 -14.79
N TYR A 7 -7.29 2.89 -13.49
CA TYR A 7 -6.18 3.54 -12.80
C TYR A 7 -4.82 3.03 -13.25
N LEU A 8 -4.73 1.75 -13.59
CA LEU A 8 -3.49 1.18 -14.14
C LEU A 8 -3.19 1.73 -15.54
N GLU A 9 -4.19 1.93 -16.39
CA GLU A 9 -3.99 2.58 -17.69
C GLU A 9 -3.59 4.05 -17.52
N TRP A 10 -4.24 4.80 -16.63
CA TRP A 10 -3.81 6.17 -16.32
C TRP A 10 -2.37 6.25 -15.82
N ALA A 11 -1.92 5.28 -15.02
CA ALA A 11 -0.53 5.22 -14.58
C ALA A 11 0.44 5.03 -15.77
N LYS A 12 0.10 4.15 -16.73
CA LYS A 12 0.90 3.94 -17.94
C LYS A 12 0.93 5.20 -18.82
N ASP A 13 -0.22 5.84 -19.00
CA ASP A 13 -0.32 7.10 -19.77
C ASP A 13 0.55 8.19 -19.13
N ASN A 14 0.51 8.32 -17.80
CA ASN A 14 1.35 9.26 -17.07
C ASN A 14 2.85 8.95 -17.22
N PHE A 15 3.26 7.69 -17.24
CA PHE A 15 4.64 7.32 -17.52
C PHE A 15 5.07 7.72 -18.93
N ALA A 16 4.21 7.47 -19.93
CA ALA A 16 4.47 7.84 -21.31
C ALA A 16 4.59 9.37 -21.49
N LEU A 17 3.67 10.13 -20.89
CA LEU A 17 3.68 11.60 -20.91
C LEU A 17 4.97 12.18 -20.32
N ASN A 18 5.52 11.54 -19.29
CA ASN A 18 6.77 11.96 -18.64
C ASN A 18 8.02 11.29 -19.22
N LYS A 19 7.89 10.51 -20.31
CA LYS A 19 9.00 9.80 -21.00
C LYS A 19 9.80 8.89 -20.06
N LEU A 20 9.12 8.24 -19.11
CA LEU A 20 9.74 7.30 -18.18
C LEU A 20 9.98 5.93 -18.82
N ASP A 21 11.08 5.27 -18.47
CA ASP A 21 11.40 3.92 -18.97
C ASP A 21 10.50 2.87 -18.30
N THR A 22 9.57 2.32 -19.07
CA THR A 22 8.60 1.32 -18.60
C THR A 22 9.25 0.01 -18.13
N ARG A 23 10.52 -0.25 -18.45
CA ARG A 23 11.26 -1.41 -17.91
C ARG A 23 11.62 -1.23 -16.44
N LEU A 24 11.77 0.02 -15.99
CA LEU A 24 12.04 0.37 -14.59
C LEU A 24 10.74 0.54 -13.78
N HIS A 25 9.59 0.70 -14.45
CA HIS A 25 8.30 0.93 -13.80
C HIS A 25 7.28 -0.18 -14.09
N ARG A 26 7.01 -1.00 -13.08
CA ARG A 26 6.05 -2.10 -13.19
C ARG A 26 4.66 -1.69 -12.70
N VAL A 27 3.66 -1.92 -13.55
CA VAL A 27 2.24 -1.72 -13.24
C VAL A 27 1.60 -3.09 -13.04
N VAL A 28 1.12 -3.37 -11.83
CA VAL A 28 0.59 -4.69 -11.44
C VAL A 28 -0.88 -4.58 -11.08
N ARG A 29 -1.69 -5.45 -11.68
CA ARG A 29 -3.11 -5.62 -11.33
C ARG A 29 -3.28 -6.78 -10.37
N ASP A 30 -3.46 -6.50 -9.09
CA ASP A 30 -3.68 -7.53 -8.08
C ASP A 30 -4.37 -6.95 -6.85
N ASP A 31 -4.89 -7.86 -6.02
CA ASP A 31 -5.37 -7.52 -4.68
C ASP A 31 -4.18 -7.24 -3.77
N CYS A 32 -4.26 -6.15 -2.99
CA CYS A 32 -3.14 -5.66 -2.19
C CYS A 32 -2.69 -6.67 -1.12
N PHE A 33 -3.64 -7.27 -0.41
CA PHE A 33 -3.34 -8.27 0.61
C PHE A 33 -2.67 -9.49 0.00
N ARG A 34 -3.29 -10.05 -1.03
CA ARG A 34 -2.76 -11.23 -1.72
C ARG A 34 -1.36 -10.99 -2.29
N TRP A 35 -1.15 -9.82 -2.89
CA TRP A 35 0.13 -9.48 -3.46
C TRP A 35 1.20 -9.34 -2.38
N LEU A 36 0.90 -8.64 -1.26
CA LEU A 36 1.86 -8.52 -0.17
C LEU A 36 2.20 -9.87 0.48
N GLU A 37 1.23 -10.78 0.60
CA GLU A 37 1.42 -12.13 1.14
C GLU A 37 2.36 -12.98 0.28
N THR A 38 2.26 -12.85 -1.05
CA THR A 38 2.94 -13.73 -2.01
C THR A 38 4.17 -13.10 -2.66
N ALA A 39 4.37 -11.80 -2.52
CA ALA A 39 5.52 -11.11 -3.06
C ALA A 39 6.82 -11.54 -2.35
N ASN A 40 7.80 -11.94 -3.15
CA ASN A 40 9.16 -12.26 -2.68
C ASN A 40 10.15 -11.09 -2.81
N ALA A 41 9.67 -9.92 -3.24
CA ALA A 41 10.50 -8.74 -3.44
C ALA A 41 10.61 -7.92 -2.13
N GLU A 42 11.79 -7.36 -1.90
CA GLU A 42 12.04 -6.37 -0.85
C GLU A 42 12.14 -4.96 -1.43
N PHE A 43 11.73 -3.96 -0.65
CA PHE A 43 11.69 -2.55 -1.05
C PHE A 43 12.36 -1.65 -0.03
N ASP A 44 13.11 -0.65 -0.50
CA ASP A 44 13.66 0.40 0.36
C ASP A 44 12.57 1.40 0.80
N LEU A 45 11.52 1.56 -0.02
CA LEU A 45 10.39 2.44 0.24
C LEU A 45 9.09 1.81 -0.24
N ILE A 46 8.11 1.74 0.67
CA ILE A 46 6.73 1.39 0.33
C ILE A 46 5.84 2.59 0.64
N PHE A 47 5.07 3.03 -0.36
CA PHE A 47 4.01 4.02 -0.19
C PHE A 47 2.66 3.32 -0.23
N MET A 48 1.90 3.42 0.86
CA MET A 48 0.61 2.78 1.03
C MET A 48 -0.46 3.83 1.30
N ASP A 49 -1.43 3.93 0.39
CA ASP A 49 -2.55 4.89 0.46
C ASP A 49 -3.87 4.14 0.18
N PRO A 50 -4.37 3.33 1.13
CA PRO A 50 -5.56 2.53 0.91
C PRO A 50 -6.80 3.44 0.91
N PRO A 51 -7.84 3.10 0.13
CA PRO A 51 -9.12 3.78 0.23
C PRO A 51 -9.72 3.55 1.61
N THR A 52 -10.48 4.52 2.14
CA THR A 52 -11.15 4.40 3.45
C THR A 52 -12.02 3.15 3.53
N PHE A 53 -12.73 2.84 2.45
CA PHE A 53 -13.55 1.66 2.31
C PHE A 53 -13.54 1.20 0.85
N SER A 54 -13.47 -0.11 0.61
CA SER A 54 -13.60 -0.68 -0.74
C SER A 54 -14.64 -1.79 -0.77
N ASN A 55 -15.62 -1.64 -1.67
CA ASN A 55 -16.53 -2.69 -2.08
C ASN A 55 -15.94 -3.40 -3.30
N SER A 56 -15.09 -4.37 -3.03
CA SER A 56 -14.52 -5.22 -4.07
C SER A 56 -15.61 -6.14 -4.62
N LYS A 57 -16.36 -5.75 -5.66
CA LYS A 57 -17.34 -6.62 -6.34
C LYS A 57 -16.78 -7.98 -6.82
N LYS A 58 -15.46 -8.16 -6.80
CA LYS A 58 -14.72 -9.37 -7.19
C LYS A 58 -14.06 -10.11 -6.01
N MET A 59 -14.24 -9.66 -4.78
CA MET A 59 -13.67 -10.28 -3.58
C MET A 59 -14.76 -10.48 -2.53
N ARG A 60 -14.68 -11.57 -1.76
CA ARG A 60 -15.66 -11.89 -0.70
C ARG A 60 -15.56 -10.98 0.52
N ASP A 61 -14.53 -10.15 0.61
CA ASP A 61 -14.28 -9.28 1.76
C ASP A 61 -14.23 -7.80 1.37
N THR A 62 -14.93 -6.98 2.16
CA THR A 62 -14.83 -5.53 2.12
C THR A 62 -13.56 -5.08 2.84
N LEU A 63 -12.81 -4.15 2.25
CA LEU A 63 -11.69 -3.51 2.94
C LEU A 63 -12.23 -2.34 3.76
N ASP A 64 -11.94 -2.34 5.05
CA ASP A 64 -12.16 -1.22 5.96
C ASP A 64 -10.79 -0.83 6.52
N VAL A 65 -10.29 0.36 6.15
CA VAL A 65 -8.94 0.75 6.54
C VAL A 65 -8.77 0.83 8.07
N GLN A 66 -9.81 1.17 8.83
CA GLN A 66 -9.73 1.26 10.30
C GLN A 66 -9.64 -0.13 10.95
N ARG A 67 -10.26 -1.15 10.33
CA ARG A 67 -10.20 -2.53 10.82
C ARG A 67 -8.94 -3.24 10.35
N ASP A 68 -8.55 -3.01 9.10
CA ASP A 68 -7.60 -3.87 8.40
C ASP A 68 -6.19 -3.27 8.28
N HIS A 69 -5.96 -2.00 8.69
CA HIS A 69 -4.64 -1.38 8.65
C HIS A 69 -3.55 -2.14 9.42
N PRO A 70 -3.79 -2.82 10.56
CA PRO A 70 -2.71 -3.54 11.25
C PRO A 70 -2.09 -4.61 10.37
N ARG A 71 -2.93 -5.44 9.75
CA ARG A 71 -2.49 -6.50 8.83
C ARG A 71 -1.82 -5.92 7.58
N LEU A 72 -2.34 -4.83 7.02
CA LEU A 72 -1.69 -4.16 5.88
C LEU A 72 -0.28 -3.68 6.21
N VAL A 73 -0.13 -3.03 7.36
CA VAL A 73 1.17 -2.51 7.82
C VAL A 73 2.12 -3.66 8.09
N GLU A 74 1.70 -4.72 8.79
CA GLU A 74 2.53 -5.90 9.04
C GLU A 74 3.04 -6.55 7.75
N LEU A 75 2.14 -6.80 6.80
CA LEU A 75 2.49 -7.40 5.52
C LEU A 75 3.44 -6.50 4.71
N ALA A 76 3.24 -5.19 4.71
CA ALA A 76 4.13 -4.26 4.04
C ALA A 76 5.51 -4.17 4.71
N MET A 77 5.55 -4.11 6.05
CA MET A 77 6.81 -4.11 6.80
C MET A 77 7.62 -5.40 6.55
N ALA A 78 6.95 -6.54 6.34
CA ALA A 78 7.60 -7.80 5.97
C ALA A 78 8.17 -7.82 4.53
N ARG A 79 7.88 -6.80 3.71
CA ARG A 79 8.45 -6.59 2.37
C ARG A 79 9.45 -5.44 2.34
N LEU A 80 9.79 -4.83 3.48
CA LEU A 80 10.86 -3.82 3.53
C LEU A 80 12.22 -4.50 3.62
N ALA A 81 13.17 -3.98 2.85
CA ALA A 81 14.58 -4.27 3.08
C ALA A 81 15.02 -3.72 4.45
N PRO A 82 16.11 -4.22 5.05
CA PRO A 82 16.66 -3.65 6.28
C PRO A 82 16.92 -2.13 6.14
N GLY A 83 16.34 -1.34 7.06
CA GLY A 83 16.44 0.13 7.02
C GLY A 83 15.43 0.81 6.08
N GLY A 84 14.57 0.04 5.41
CA GLY A 84 13.51 0.56 4.55
C GLY A 84 12.45 1.36 5.30
N THR A 85 11.65 2.10 4.54
CA THR A 85 10.60 2.99 5.05
C THR A 85 9.23 2.63 4.52
N LEU A 86 8.24 2.54 5.41
CA LEU A 86 6.83 2.49 5.05
C LEU A 86 6.19 3.87 5.31
N VAL A 87 5.66 4.47 4.26
CA VAL A 87 4.81 5.65 4.33
C VAL A 87 3.36 5.21 4.21
N PHE A 88 2.64 5.24 5.33
CA PHE A 88 1.22 4.93 5.38
C PHE A 88 0.40 6.23 5.41
N SER A 89 -0.37 6.45 4.37
CA SER A 89 -1.25 7.60 4.19
C SER A 89 -2.69 7.14 4.24
N ASN A 90 -3.57 7.88 4.92
CA ASN A 90 -5.01 7.72 4.76
C ASN A 90 -5.72 9.06 4.96
N ASN A 91 -6.93 9.16 4.39
CA ASN A 91 -7.77 10.36 4.44
C ASN A 91 -9.02 10.17 5.32
N GLN A 92 -9.05 9.13 6.18
CA GLN A 92 -10.19 8.89 7.05
C GLN A 92 -10.08 9.78 8.29
N ARG A 93 -10.94 10.79 8.38
CA ARG A 93 -10.93 11.80 9.47
C ARG A 93 -10.97 11.24 10.89
N ARG A 94 -11.57 10.06 11.09
CA ARG A 94 -11.69 9.40 12.41
C ARG A 94 -10.76 8.20 12.57
N PHE A 95 -9.73 8.10 11.72
CA PHE A 95 -8.77 7.02 11.78
C PHE A 95 -8.04 7.02 13.13
N LYS A 96 -8.00 5.85 13.76
CA LYS A 96 -7.21 5.55 14.94
C LYS A 96 -6.16 4.53 14.56
N LEU A 97 -4.89 4.90 14.72
CA LEU A 97 -3.81 3.94 14.59
C LEU A 97 -3.95 2.87 15.67
N ASP A 98 -3.71 1.61 15.31
CA ASP A 98 -3.77 0.52 16.28
C ASP A 98 -2.56 0.63 17.20
N GLU A 99 -2.79 0.46 18.50
CA GLU A 99 -1.77 0.63 19.53
C GLU A 99 -0.60 -0.34 19.33
N ALA A 100 -0.88 -1.57 18.86
CA ALA A 100 0.13 -2.59 18.61
C ALA A 100 1.16 -2.17 17.54
N LEU A 101 0.77 -1.30 16.59
CA LEU A 101 1.70 -0.79 15.57
C LEU A 101 2.70 0.23 16.12
N SER A 102 2.45 0.79 17.30
CA SER A 102 3.37 1.75 17.93
C SER A 102 4.69 1.09 18.33
N GLU A 103 4.69 -0.23 18.55
CA GLU A 103 5.84 -1.03 18.97
C GLU A 103 6.71 -1.52 17.79
N LEU A 104 6.18 -1.48 16.56
CA LEU A 104 6.82 -2.02 15.35
C LEU A 104 8.04 -1.23 14.83
N ARG A 105 8.46 -0.18 15.56
CA ARG A 105 9.58 0.72 15.22
C ARG A 105 10.96 0.05 15.16
N GLY A 106 11.09 -1.21 15.58
CA GLY A 106 12.40 -1.89 15.69
C GLY A 106 12.95 -2.53 14.41
N ARG A 107 12.17 -2.67 13.32
CA ARG A 107 12.60 -3.38 12.09
C ARG A 107 12.71 -2.49 10.83
N GLY A 108 12.23 -1.25 10.90
CA GLY A 108 12.24 -0.29 9.80
C GLY A 108 11.60 1.03 10.24
N HIS A 109 11.68 2.07 9.41
CA HIS A 109 11.07 3.36 9.74
C HIS A 109 9.61 3.41 9.29
N TYR A 110 8.68 3.37 10.24
CA TYR A 110 7.25 3.59 9.96
C TYR A 110 6.89 5.06 10.13
N ARG A 111 6.35 5.68 9.07
CA ARG A 111 5.81 7.04 9.11
C ARG A 111 4.35 7.04 8.67
N ALA A 112 3.45 7.19 9.65
CA ALA A 112 2.05 7.50 9.38
C ALA A 112 1.91 8.98 9.04
N GLN A 113 1.32 9.31 7.90
CA GLN A 113 0.95 10.67 7.53
C GLN A 113 -0.57 10.74 7.34
N LEU A 114 -1.27 11.24 8.34
CA LEU A 114 -2.71 11.50 8.28
C LEU A 114 -2.94 12.78 7.47
N ARG A 115 -3.72 12.70 6.38
CA ARG A 115 -4.15 13.88 5.63
C ARG A 115 -5.48 14.39 6.21
N PRO A 116 -5.62 15.72 6.43
CA PRO A 116 -6.81 16.32 7.05
C PRO A 116 -8.10 16.16 6.22
#